data_AF-A0A1L7JM93-F1
#
_entry.id   AF-A0A1L7JM93-F1
#
_cell.length_a   1.000
_cell.length_b   1.000
_cell.length_c   1.000
_cell.angle_alpha   90.00
_cell.angle_beta   90.00
_cell.angle_gamma   90.00
#
_symmetry.space_group_name_H-M   'P 1'
#
loop_
_entity.id
_entity.type
_entity.pdbx_description
1 polymer ?
#
loop_
_entity_poly.entity_id
_entity_poly.type
_entity_poly.pdbx_seq_one_letter_code
_entity_poly.pdbx_strand_id
1 'polypeptide(L)'
;MKLALKFNPQLNSLQSSIIKELSYHTTKLYNIANYDNLQRCVKSYIQMNTMYNTNWHKDFLHSHNYQHCLRVLEKNWKSYFKVIIDYNKNPSKYLGNPRPPKYKNNNDRKNEVIFTKAGIRFKDNILMLSLSKAMKLEYGVKSLNFEVSDKLQSLLNWNSLNQVKIKWDNSIKRWYLIIIYEKKKT
;
A
#
# COMPACT_ATOMS: atom_id res chain seq x y z
N MET A 1 -15.39 14.94 -2.52
CA MET A 1 -14.02 15.09 -1.96
C MET A 1 -13.55 13.73 -1.46
N LYS A 2 -12.27 13.35 -1.63
CA LYS A 2 -11.74 12.11 -1.04
C LYS A 2 -11.38 12.35 0.43
N LEU A 3 -11.88 11.50 1.30
CA LEU A 3 -11.62 11.50 2.74
C LEU A 3 -10.88 10.23 3.15
N ALA A 4 -10.19 10.28 4.29
CA ALA A 4 -9.44 9.17 4.84
C ALA A 4 -9.81 8.97 6.31
N LEU A 5 -10.06 7.72 6.70
CA LEU A 5 -10.34 7.32 8.08
C LEU A 5 -9.30 6.27 8.52
N LYS A 6 -8.69 6.48 9.70
CA LYS A 6 -7.78 5.51 10.31
C LYS A 6 -8.60 4.49 11.10
N PHE A 7 -8.45 3.22 10.76
CA PHE A 7 -9.07 2.09 11.45
C PHE A 7 -7.97 1.20 12.05
N ASN A 8 -8.06 0.93 13.36
CA ASN A 8 -7.11 0.07 14.07
C ASN A 8 -7.85 -1.22 14.50
N PRO A 9 -7.90 -2.26 13.64
CA PRO A 9 -8.52 -3.52 14.01
C PRO A 9 -7.72 -4.26 15.07
N GLN A 10 -8.41 -5.04 15.90
CA GLN A 10 -7.78 -6.09 16.69
C GLN A 10 -7.49 -7.27 15.76
N LEU A 11 -6.21 -7.56 15.52
CA LEU A 11 -5.82 -8.60 14.58
C LEU A 11 -5.70 -9.94 15.29
N ASN A 12 -6.40 -10.95 14.77
CA ASN A 12 -6.11 -12.33 15.15
C ASN A 12 -4.80 -12.83 14.50
N SER A 13 -4.36 -14.02 14.91
CA SER A 13 -3.11 -14.62 14.42
C SER A 13 -3.10 -14.79 12.90
N LEU A 14 -4.20 -15.28 12.32
CA LEU A 14 -4.34 -15.51 10.88
C LEU A 14 -4.25 -14.21 10.07
N GLN A 15 -5.01 -13.18 10.45
CA GLN A 15 -4.94 -11.86 9.83
C GLN A 15 -3.53 -11.27 9.92
N SER A 16 -2.88 -11.43 11.08
CA SER A 16 -1.52 -10.94 11.29
C SER A 16 -0.52 -11.62 10.36
N SER A 17 -0.62 -12.94 10.16
CA SER A 17 0.24 -13.69 9.24
C SER A 17 0.01 -13.27 7.80
N ILE A 18 -1.25 -13.19 7.34
CA ILE A 18 -1.60 -12.75 5.99
C ILE A 18 -1.03 -11.34 5.70
N ILE A 19 -1.19 -10.40 6.64
CA ILE A 19 -0.69 -9.03 6.47
C ILE A 19 0.84 -8.99 6.42
N LYS A 20 1.51 -9.77 7.27
CA LYS A 20 2.98 -9.86 7.27
C LYS A 20 3.49 -10.39 5.93
N GLU A 21 2.85 -11.42 5.38
CA GLU A 21 3.20 -12.01 4.09
C GLU A 21 3.00 -11.02 2.94
N LEU A 22 1.82 -10.38 2.86
CA LEU A 22 1.57 -9.34 1.86
C LEU A 22 2.59 -8.18 1.96
N SER A 23 2.93 -7.78 3.18
CA SER A 23 3.94 -6.75 3.40
C SER A 23 5.33 -7.20 2.97
N TYR A 24 5.69 -8.46 3.21
CA TYR A 24 6.94 -9.05 2.76
C TYR A 24 7.07 -8.98 1.24
N HIS A 25 6.07 -9.48 0.51
CA HIS A 25 6.08 -9.49 -0.96
C HIS A 25 6.08 -8.08 -1.56
N THR A 26 5.26 -7.17 -1.04
CA THR A 26 5.27 -5.77 -1.50
C THR A 26 6.58 -5.06 -1.16
N THR A 27 7.23 -5.38 -0.03
CA THR A 27 8.53 -4.82 0.36
C THR A 27 9.64 -5.30 -0.57
N LYS A 28 9.67 -6.59 -0.87
CA LYS A 28 10.67 -7.18 -1.78
C LYS A 28 10.51 -6.64 -3.19
N LEU A 29 9.30 -6.63 -3.74
CA LEU A 29 9.02 -6.06 -5.06
C LEU A 29 9.43 -4.58 -5.15
N TYR A 30 9.08 -3.78 -4.14
CA TYR A 30 9.47 -2.37 -4.08
C TYR A 30 10.99 -2.22 -4.11
N ASN A 31 11.72 -3.00 -3.31
CA ASN A 31 13.16 -2.90 -3.22
C ASN A 31 13.88 -3.35 -4.49
N ILE A 32 13.41 -4.44 -5.13
CA ILE A 32 13.93 -4.91 -6.43
C ILE A 32 13.80 -3.81 -7.47
N ALA A 33 12.59 -3.26 -7.63
CA ALA A 33 12.34 -2.19 -8.59
C ALA A 33 13.12 -0.90 -8.24
N ASN A 34 13.24 -0.56 -6.96
CA ASN A 34 13.96 0.64 -6.53
C ASN A 34 15.48 0.49 -6.69
N TYR A 35 16.02 -0.72 -6.52
CA TYR A 35 17.43 -1.00 -6.78
C TYR A 35 17.76 -0.70 -8.24
N ASP A 36 16.98 -1.22 -9.18
CA ASP A 36 17.21 -0.98 -10.61
C ASP A 36 17.04 0.49 -11.01
N ASN A 37 16.17 1.22 -10.31
CA ASN A 37 16.01 2.67 -10.52
C ASN A 37 17.18 3.48 -9.98
N LEU A 38 17.79 3.04 -8.86
CA LEU A 38 18.97 3.68 -8.28
C LEU A 38 20.24 3.41 -9.10
N GLN A 39 20.40 2.20 -9.62
CA GLN A 39 21.64 1.78 -10.31
C GLN A 39 21.71 2.19 -11.78
N ARG A 40 20.56 2.43 -12.41
CA ARG A 40 20.47 2.71 -13.84
C ARG A 40 19.73 4.03 -14.06
N CYS A 41 18.49 3.92 -14.50
CA CYS A 41 17.60 5.05 -14.72
C CYS A 41 16.25 4.77 -14.03
N VAL A 42 15.59 5.85 -13.62
CA VAL A 42 14.25 5.78 -13.06
C VAL A 42 13.27 5.36 -14.14
N LYS A 43 12.62 4.22 -13.93
CA LYS A 43 11.64 3.65 -14.84
C LYS A 43 10.24 4.09 -14.48
N SER A 44 9.42 4.27 -15.50
CA SER A 44 7.98 4.48 -15.35
C SER A 44 7.29 3.22 -14.79
N TYR A 45 6.09 3.41 -14.25
CA TYR A 45 5.22 2.30 -13.85
C TYR A 45 5.05 1.28 -14.99
N ILE A 46 4.85 1.73 -16.22
CA ILE A 46 4.63 0.85 -17.38
C ILE A 46 5.85 -0.04 -17.62
N GLN A 47 7.04 0.56 -17.66
CA GLN A 47 8.29 -0.17 -17.83
C GLN A 47 8.53 -1.18 -16.70
N MET A 48 8.36 -0.75 -15.44
CA MET A 48 8.51 -1.65 -14.28
C MET A 48 7.48 -2.80 -14.31
N ASN A 49 6.24 -2.50 -14.68
CA ASN A 49 5.17 -3.49 -14.73
C ASN A 49 5.47 -4.60 -15.76
N THR A 50 6.05 -4.23 -16.90
CA THR A 50 6.53 -5.17 -17.93
C THR A 50 7.76 -5.95 -17.46
N MET A 51 8.78 -5.25 -16.93
CA MET A 51 10.04 -5.88 -16.52
C MET A 51 9.88 -6.92 -15.40
N TYR A 52 9.04 -6.63 -14.41
CA TYR A 52 8.84 -7.52 -13.25
C TYR A 52 7.61 -8.42 -13.39
N ASN A 53 7.08 -8.57 -14.61
CA ASN A 53 5.87 -9.35 -14.86
C ASN A 53 6.01 -10.84 -14.49
N THR A 54 7.24 -11.37 -14.55
CA THR A 54 7.62 -12.75 -14.20
C THR A 54 8.22 -12.87 -12.80
N ASN A 55 8.24 -11.80 -12.01
CA ASN A 55 8.76 -11.83 -10.65
C ASN A 55 7.82 -12.65 -9.75
N TRP A 56 8.32 -13.70 -9.12
CA TRP A 56 7.50 -14.62 -8.30
C TRP A 56 6.77 -13.95 -7.13
N HIS A 57 7.26 -12.81 -6.61
CA HIS A 57 6.53 -12.09 -5.55
C HIS A 57 5.16 -11.59 -6.05
N LYS A 58 4.99 -11.40 -7.36
CA LYS A 58 3.71 -11.04 -7.98
C LYS A 58 2.63 -12.08 -7.73
N ASP A 59 2.96 -13.36 -7.65
CA ASP A 59 1.99 -14.45 -7.50
C ASP A 59 1.24 -14.40 -6.16
N PHE A 60 1.89 -13.81 -5.15
CA PHE A 60 1.35 -13.60 -3.80
C PHE A 60 0.63 -12.26 -3.65
N LEU A 61 0.61 -11.42 -4.70
CA LEU A 61 -0.02 -10.12 -4.68
C LEU A 61 -1.26 -10.12 -5.57
N HIS A 62 -2.37 -9.57 -5.06
CA HIS A 62 -3.48 -9.26 -5.96
C HIS A 62 -2.98 -8.29 -7.04
N SER A 63 -3.51 -8.39 -8.26
CA SER A 63 -3.03 -7.60 -9.42
C SER A 63 -2.93 -6.10 -9.12
N HIS A 64 -3.91 -5.58 -8.38
CA HIS A 64 -3.91 -4.17 -7.95
C HIS A 64 -2.86 -3.87 -6.87
N ASN A 65 -2.54 -4.78 -5.96
CA ASN A 65 -1.46 -4.57 -4.98
C ASN A 65 -0.11 -4.45 -5.71
N TYR A 66 0.16 -5.35 -6.64
CA TYR A 66 1.36 -5.36 -7.49
C TYR A 66 1.50 -4.04 -8.26
N GLN A 67 0.46 -3.66 -9.01
CA GLN A 67 0.49 -2.43 -9.79
C GLN A 67 0.66 -1.18 -8.91
N HIS A 68 -0.04 -1.11 -7.78
CA HIS A 68 0.07 0.04 -6.89
C HIS A 68 1.43 0.16 -6.21
N CYS A 69 2.09 -0.96 -5.88
CA CYS A 69 3.45 -0.95 -5.36
C CYS A 69 4.41 -0.21 -6.33
N LEU A 70 4.32 -0.54 -7.63
CA LEU A 70 5.13 0.09 -8.68
C LEU A 70 4.74 1.56 -8.93
N ARG A 71 3.43 1.88 -8.92
CA ARG A 71 2.96 3.28 -9.04
C ARG A 71 3.41 4.15 -7.87
N VAL A 72 3.42 3.62 -6.64
CA VAL A 72 3.94 4.35 -5.47
C VAL A 72 5.43 4.63 -5.63
N LEU A 73 6.21 3.66 -6.11
CA LEU A 73 7.63 3.87 -6.38
C LEU A 73 7.85 4.96 -7.43
N GLU A 74 7.15 4.90 -8.57
CA GLU A 74 7.23 5.95 -9.60
C GLU A 74 6.86 7.33 -9.02
N LYS A 75 5.77 7.42 -8.24
CA LYS A 75 5.34 8.66 -7.59
C LYS A 75 6.41 9.20 -6.64
N ASN A 76 7.04 8.33 -5.85
CA ASN A 76 8.10 8.74 -4.91
C ASN A 76 9.30 9.33 -5.65
N TRP A 77 9.70 8.72 -6.78
CA TRP A 77 10.77 9.26 -7.62
C TRP A 77 10.39 10.60 -8.28
N LYS A 78 9.18 10.71 -8.85
CA LYS A 78 8.68 11.99 -9.39
C LYS A 78 8.66 13.09 -8.33
N SER A 79 8.24 12.77 -7.11
CA SER A 79 8.27 13.70 -5.97
C SER A 79 9.69 14.11 -5.62
N TYR A 80 10.64 13.17 -5.59
CA TYR A 80 12.05 13.48 -5.32
C TYR A 80 12.62 14.45 -6.36
N PHE A 81 12.42 14.18 -7.66
CA PHE A 81 12.92 15.05 -8.72
C PHE A 81 12.33 16.46 -8.66
N LYS A 82 11.03 16.58 -8.36
CA LYS A 82 10.40 17.89 -8.17
C LYS A 82 11.07 18.66 -7.04
N VAL A 83 11.33 18.00 -5.91
CA VAL A 83 11.88 18.64 -4.71
C VAL A 83 13.36 18.99 -4.88
N ILE A 84 14.19 18.13 -5.50
CA ILE A 84 15.62 18.43 -5.71
C ILE A 84 15.82 19.59 -6.70
N ILE A 85 14.97 19.69 -7.73
CA ILE A 85 14.99 20.84 -8.66
C ILE A 85 14.64 22.14 -7.93
N ASP A 86 13.63 22.14 -7.06
CA ASP A 86 13.29 23.33 -6.27
C ASP A 86 14.36 23.66 -5.22
N TYR A 87 14.93 22.64 -4.56
CA TYR A 87 16.03 22.79 -3.61
C TYR A 87 17.25 23.47 -4.24
N ASN A 88 17.64 23.06 -5.46
CA ASN A 88 18.78 23.67 -6.15
C ASN A 88 18.55 25.16 -6.48
N LYS A 89 17.30 25.59 -6.60
CA LYS A 89 16.93 27.00 -6.82
C LYS A 89 16.71 27.77 -5.52
N ASN A 90 16.17 27.11 -4.51
CA ASN A 90 15.67 27.69 -3.27
C ASN A 90 16.16 26.90 -2.03
N PRO A 91 17.48 26.75 -1.80
CA PRO A 91 17.99 25.87 -0.74
C PRO A 91 17.52 26.29 0.66
N SER A 92 17.33 27.60 0.89
CA SER A 92 16.86 28.15 2.18
C SER A 92 15.45 27.73 2.59
N LYS A 93 14.61 27.23 1.66
CA LYS A 93 13.27 26.68 1.99
C LYS A 93 13.35 25.34 2.73
N TYR A 94 14.51 24.69 2.76
CA TYR A 94 14.69 23.32 3.21
C TYR A 94 15.70 23.24 4.35
N LEU A 95 15.41 22.39 5.33
CA LEU A 95 16.33 22.10 6.45
C LEU A 95 17.52 21.22 6.04
N GLY A 96 17.56 20.74 4.80
CA GLY A 96 18.65 19.92 4.28
C GLY A 96 18.36 19.35 2.90
N ASN A 97 19.39 18.74 2.30
CA ASN A 97 19.32 18.19 0.96
C ASN A 97 18.28 17.05 0.84
N PRO A 98 17.31 17.16 -0.09
CA PRO A 98 16.38 16.08 -0.40
C PRO A 98 17.10 14.78 -0.74
N ARG A 99 16.55 13.65 -0.27
CA ARG A 99 17.13 12.32 -0.52
C ARG A 99 16.22 11.47 -1.41
N PRO A 100 16.80 10.61 -2.28
CA PRO A 100 16.01 9.72 -3.11
C PRO A 100 15.23 8.70 -2.26
N PRO A 101 14.23 8.02 -2.86
CA PRO A 101 13.46 6.98 -2.17
C PRO A 101 14.35 5.89 -1.58
N LYS A 102 14.27 5.70 -0.27
CA LYS A 102 15.03 4.67 0.45
C LYS A 102 14.40 3.28 0.32
N TYR A 103 15.22 2.25 0.47
CA TYR A 103 14.73 0.88 0.63
C TYR A 103 13.82 0.72 1.86
N LYS A 104 12.89 -0.22 1.72
CA LYS A 104 11.96 -0.71 2.73
C LYS A 104 12.56 -1.93 3.44
N ASN A 105 12.04 -2.28 4.61
CA ASN A 105 12.43 -3.51 5.32
C ASN A 105 11.25 -4.03 6.17
N ASN A 106 11.39 -5.24 6.70
CA ASN A 106 10.32 -5.89 7.47
C ASN A 106 10.28 -5.48 8.95
N ASN A 107 11.15 -4.57 9.40
CA ASN A 107 11.25 -4.18 10.81
C ASN A 107 10.55 -2.84 11.04
N ASP A 108 11.12 -1.76 10.52
CA ASP A 108 10.70 -0.37 10.77
C ASP A 108 10.36 0.40 9.50
N ARG A 109 10.57 -0.17 8.31
CA ARG A 109 10.28 0.49 7.04
C ARG A 109 9.44 -0.39 6.13
N LYS A 110 8.41 -1.02 6.70
CA LYS A 110 7.50 -1.90 5.96
C LYS A 110 6.79 -1.17 4.84
N ASN A 111 6.66 -1.81 3.68
CA ASN A 111 5.89 -1.22 2.58
C ASN A 111 4.38 -1.28 2.86
N GLU A 112 3.62 -0.32 2.32
CA GLU A 112 2.16 -0.33 2.43
C GLU A 112 1.52 -1.27 1.41
N VAL A 113 0.47 -1.99 1.83
CA VAL A 113 -0.31 -2.85 0.94
C VAL A 113 -1.59 -2.12 0.57
N ILE A 114 -1.81 -1.93 -0.73
CA ILE A 114 -2.90 -1.08 -1.24
C ILE A 114 -3.93 -1.92 -1.97
N PHE A 115 -5.18 -1.89 -1.50
CA PHE A 115 -6.35 -2.43 -2.17
C PHE A 115 -7.15 -1.29 -2.78
N THR A 116 -7.45 -1.40 -4.07
CA THR A 116 -8.36 -0.48 -4.77
C THR A 116 -9.79 -0.96 -4.63
N LYS A 117 -10.76 -0.14 -5.07
CA LYS A 117 -12.19 -0.50 -5.15
C LYS A 117 -12.44 -1.90 -5.73
N ALA A 118 -11.67 -2.32 -6.75
CA ALA A 118 -11.81 -3.64 -7.36
C ALA A 118 -11.42 -4.82 -6.42
N GLY A 119 -10.58 -4.57 -5.43
CA GLY A 119 -10.15 -5.55 -4.43
C GLY A 119 -10.84 -5.39 -3.07
N ILE A 120 -11.89 -4.57 -2.98
CA ILE A 120 -12.60 -4.28 -1.72
C ILE A 120 -14.07 -4.66 -1.88
N ARG A 121 -14.60 -5.36 -0.89
CA ARG A 121 -16.05 -5.57 -0.72
C ARG A 121 -16.40 -5.33 0.74
N PHE A 122 -17.57 -4.73 0.98
CA PHE A 122 -18.16 -4.62 2.30
C PHE A 122 -19.53 -5.27 2.27
N LYS A 123 -19.78 -6.23 3.16
CA LYS A 123 -21.04 -6.96 3.25
C LYS A 123 -21.19 -7.51 4.66
N ASP A 124 -22.41 -7.48 5.20
CA ASP A 124 -22.74 -8.11 6.49
C ASP A 124 -21.76 -7.70 7.61
N ASN A 125 -21.47 -6.40 7.73
CA ASN A 125 -20.53 -5.78 8.68
C ASN A 125 -19.05 -6.20 8.53
N ILE A 126 -18.70 -6.87 7.43
CA ILE A 126 -17.35 -7.38 7.16
C ILE A 126 -16.73 -6.60 5.99
N LEU A 127 -15.57 -6.01 6.25
CA LEU A 127 -14.66 -5.48 5.22
C LEU A 127 -13.79 -6.64 4.68
N MET A 128 -14.00 -6.99 3.42
CA MET A 128 -13.31 -8.08 2.72
C MET A 128 -12.29 -7.51 1.72
N LEU A 129 -11.03 -7.92 1.85
CA LEU A 129 -9.94 -7.55 0.95
C LEU A 129 -9.52 -8.76 0.10
N SER A 130 -9.59 -8.62 -1.23
CA SER A 130 -9.31 -9.70 -2.18
C SER A 130 -7.83 -10.09 -2.19
N LEU A 131 -7.53 -11.37 -2.04
CA LEU A 131 -6.17 -11.92 -2.07
C LEU A 131 -5.82 -12.52 -3.45
N SER A 132 -4.54 -12.78 -3.69
CA SER A 132 -4.09 -13.55 -4.86
C SER A 132 -4.50 -15.02 -4.74
N LYS A 133 -4.42 -15.79 -5.84
CA LYS A 133 -4.70 -17.23 -5.80
C LYS A 133 -3.74 -17.97 -4.84
N ALA A 134 -2.46 -17.62 -4.87
CA ALA A 134 -1.45 -18.23 -3.99
C ALA A 134 -1.78 -17.96 -2.52
N MET A 135 -2.07 -16.71 -2.15
CA MET A 135 -2.43 -16.34 -0.77
C MET A 135 -3.70 -17.04 -0.28
N LYS A 136 -4.70 -17.23 -1.15
CA LYS A 136 -5.93 -17.96 -0.78
C LYS A 136 -5.66 -19.43 -0.50
N LEU A 137 -4.83 -20.06 -1.32
CA LEU A 137 -4.45 -21.46 -1.17
C LEU A 137 -3.61 -21.67 0.10
N GLU A 138 -2.58 -20.85 0.28
CA GLU A 138 -1.63 -20.93 1.41
C GLU A 138 -2.35 -20.83 2.76
N TYR A 139 -3.28 -19.88 2.89
CA TYR A 139 -3.95 -19.60 4.17
C TYR A 139 -5.33 -20.26 4.29
N GLY A 140 -5.81 -21.00 3.27
CA GLY A 140 -7.13 -21.62 3.27
C GLY A 140 -8.29 -20.62 3.39
N VAL A 141 -8.14 -19.39 2.88
CA VAL A 141 -9.14 -18.32 2.99
C VAL A 141 -9.58 -17.79 1.63
N LYS A 142 -10.80 -17.21 1.55
CA LYS A 142 -11.28 -16.54 0.33
C LYS A 142 -10.82 -15.09 0.21
N SER A 143 -10.64 -14.41 1.33
CA SER A 143 -10.27 -13.00 1.44
C SER A 143 -9.73 -12.70 2.83
N LEU A 144 -9.02 -11.57 2.97
CA LEU A 144 -8.64 -11.03 4.28
C LEU A 144 -9.80 -10.17 4.80
N ASN A 145 -10.42 -10.62 5.89
CA ASN A 145 -11.66 -10.04 6.41
C ASN A 145 -11.42 -9.27 7.72
N PHE A 146 -12.16 -8.19 7.92
CA PHE A 146 -12.19 -7.43 9.18
C PHE A 146 -13.63 -7.13 9.57
N GLU A 147 -13.99 -7.42 10.81
CA GLU A 147 -15.24 -6.97 11.39
C GLU A 147 -15.19 -5.46 11.63
N VAL A 148 -16.30 -4.79 11.33
CA VAL A 148 -16.45 -3.34 11.45
C VAL A 148 -17.58 -3.05 12.40
N SER A 149 -17.28 -2.40 13.53
CA SER A 149 -18.29 -2.04 14.53
C SER A 149 -19.28 -1.01 14.00
N ASP A 150 -20.50 -0.99 14.54
CA ASP A 150 -21.57 -0.07 14.12
C ASP A 150 -21.14 1.41 14.23
N LYS A 151 -20.37 1.73 15.27
CA LYS A 151 -19.77 3.06 15.44
C LYS A 151 -18.85 3.43 14.27
N LEU A 152 -18.02 2.50 13.80
CA LEU A 152 -17.17 2.76 12.64
C LEU A 152 -17.98 2.82 11.35
N GLN A 153 -19.04 2.01 11.28
CA GLN A 153 -19.91 2.00 10.12
C GLN A 153 -20.62 3.34 9.90
N SER A 154 -21.05 4.01 10.98
CA SER A 154 -21.73 5.31 10.90
C SER A 154 -20.83 6.48 10.44
N LEU A 155 -19.50 6.32 10.47
CA LEU A 155 -18.56 7.40 10.13
C LEU A 155 -18.36 7.62 8.63
N LEU A 156 -18.71 6.65 7.79
CA LEU A 156 -18.47 6.73 6.35
C LEU A 156 -19.49 5.93 5.54
N ASN A 157 -19.66 6.34 4.29
CA ASN A 157 -20.47 5.59 3.35
C ASN A 157 -19.65 4.45 2.73
N TRP A 158 -19.95 3.21 3.10
CA TRP A 158 -19.23 2.01 2.64
C TRP A 158 -19.42 1.71 1.15
N ASN A 159 -20.47 2.26 0.52
CA ASN A 159 -20.68 2.16 -0.92
C ASN A 159 -19.76 3.11 -1.71
N SER A 160 -19.14 4.09 -1.04
CA SER A 160 -18.21 5.05 -1.65
C SER A 160 -16.75 4.76 -1.36
N LEU A 161 -16.42 3.54 -0.91
CA LEU A 161 -15.04 3.10 -0.75
C LEU A 161 -14.27 3.18 -2.06
N ASN A 162 -13.11 3.82 -2.01
CA ASN A 162 -12.21 3.99 -3.13
C ASN A 162 -10.96 3.12 -2.95
N GLN A 163 -10.39 3.10 -1.75
CA GLN A 163 -9.13 2.42 -1.48
C GLN A 163 -8.99 2.06 0.01
N VAL A 164 -8.32 0.96 0.31
CA VAL A 164 -7.88 0.58 1.66
C VAL A 164 -6.37 0.40 1.62
N LYS A 165 -5.67 1.04 2.56
CA LYS A 165 -4.22 0.89 2.73
C LYS A 165 -3.93 0.21 4.05
N ILE A 166 -3.19 -0.89 4.02
CA ILE A 166 -2.64 -1.51 5.22
C ILE A 166 -1.24 -0.92 5.46
N LYS A 167 -1.03 -0.37 6.66
CA LYS A 167 0.19 0.35 7.02
C LYS A 167 0.70 -0.06 8.39
N TRP A 168 2.02 0.03 8.55
CA TRP A 168 2.69 -0.21 9.82
C TRP A 168 2.90 1.10 10.57
N ASP A 169 2.55 1.11 11.85
CA ASP A 169 2.84 2.19 12.78
C ASP A 169 4.12 1.87 13.55
N ASN A 170 5.17 2.69 13.33
CA ASN A 170 6.48 2.43 13.90
C ASN A 170 6.57 2.72 15.39
N SER A 171 5.75 3.64 15.90
CA SER A 171 5.82 4.10 17.29
C SER A 171 5.24 3.04 18.23
N ILE A 172 4.13 2.44 17.83
CA ILE A 172 3.38 1.47 18.64
C ILE A 172 3.43 0.05 18.07
N LYS A 173 4.27 -0.17 17.05
CA LYS A 173 4.54 -1.48 16.43
C LYS A 173 3.29 -2.28 16.07
N ARG A 174 2.31 -1.63 15.41
CA ARG A 174 1.05 -2.28 15.02
C ARG A 174 0.63 -1.95 13.59
N TRP A 175 -0.12 -2.87 13.00
CA TRP A 175 -0.79 -2.65 11.72
C TRP A 175 -2.06 -1.84 11.91
N TYR A 176 -2.35 -0.97 10.94
CA TYR A 176 -3.62 -0.24 10.86
C TYR A 176 -4.04 -0.09 9.40
N LEU A 177 -5.32 0.21 9.22
CA LEU A 177 -5.93 0.48 7.92
C LEU A 177 -6.17 1.99 7.77
N ILE A 178 -5.90 2.51 6.57
CA ILE A 178 -6.45 3.79 6.11
C ILE A 178 -7.53 3.46 5.09
N ILE A 179 -8.77 3.78 5.44
CA ILE A 179 -9.95 3.64 4.58
C ILE A 179 -10.16 4.96 3.85
N ILE A 180 -10.07 4.94 2.53
CA ILE A 180 -10.25 6.10 1.66
C ILE A 180 -11.60 5.97 0.97
N TYR A 181 -12.44 6.99 1.12
CA TYR A 181 -13.81 7.01 0.62
C TYR A 181 -14.14 8.37 0.01
N GLU A 182 -15.18 8.41 -0.83
CA GLU A 182 -15.64 9.64 -1.45
C GLU A 182 -16.85 10.20 -0.69
N LYS A 183 -16.71 11.45 -0.21
CA LYS A 183 -17.84 12.23 0.28
C LYS A 183 -18.53 12.87 -0.93
N LYS A 184 -19.82 12.57 -1.11
CA LYS A 184 -20.68 13.29 -2.07
C LYS A 184 -20.59 14.78 -1.77
N LYS A 185 -20.46 15.61 -2.80
CA LYS A 185 -20.61 17.05 -2.63
C LYS A 185 -22.08 17.28 -2.27
N THR A 186 -22.33 17.72 -1.05
CA THR A 186 -23.56 18.43 -0.67
C THR A 186 -23.65 19.72 -1.46
#